data_AF-A0AAX4L5B4-F1
#
_entry.id   AF-A0AAX4L5B4-F1
#
_cell.length_a   1.000
_cell.length_b   1.000
_cell.length_c   1.000
_cell.angle_alpha   90.00
_cell.angle_beta   90.00
_cell.angle_gamma   90.00
#
_symmetry.space_group_name_H-M   'P 1'
#
loop_
_entity.id
_entity.type
_entity.pdbx_description
1 polymer ?
#
loop_
_entity_poly.entity_id
_entity_poly.type
_entity_poly.pdbx_seq_one_letter_code
_entity_poly.pdbx_strand_id
1 'polypeptide(L)'
;MSFVFFRSLRIVEIFEILLRNKFAYAKELADAIGVESKNIYPRLKRYFGKFITVVKEGKRNKYVLREDVIENIKKAIRYSKDEGKIIRRAEELMQEMYGMELNDVDREIIRYLVRYMKKLDKAYLEGGLEGNIAEILSRALKIPVDEIAASLVKLGRAGILYLYPSINAAYKVRLSKKLL
;
A
#
# COMPACT_ATOMS: atom_id res chain seq x y z
N MET A 1 -8.82 13.71 14.19
CA MET A 1 -7.47 13.11 14.23
C MET A 1 -7.26 12.36 12.91
N SER A 2 -6.30 12.78 12.07
CA SER A 2 -6.14 12.23 10.72
C SER A 2 -5.37 10.90 10.75
N PHE A 3 -6.02 9.81 10.30
CA PHE A 3 -5.42 8.47 10.18
C PHE A 3 -4.19 8.50 9.27
N VAL A 4 -3.11 7.79 9.65
CA VAL A 4 -1.87 7.76 8.87
C VAL A 4 -1.99 6.75 7.75
N PHE A 5 -1.90 7.22 6.51
CA PHE A 5 -1.92 6.38 5.33
C PHE A 5 -0.51 6.12 4.80
N PHE A 6 -0.06 4.86 4.79
CA PHE A 6 1.22 4.47 4.21
C PHE A 6 1.06 4.12 2.72
N ARG A 7 1.83 4.79 1.85
CA ARG A 7 1.74 4.59 0.39
C ARG A 7 2.40 3.31 -0.13
N SER A 8 3.26 2.68 0.68
CA SER A 8 3.98 1.47 0.34
C SER A 8 4.51 0.83 1.60
N LEU A 9 4.98 -0.40 1.48
CA LEU A 9 5.55 -1.13 2.60
C LEU A 9 6.94 -0.68 2.97
N ARG A 10 7.76 -0.20 2.02
CA ARG A 10 8.96 0.61 2.36
C ARG A 10 8.65 1.74 3.36
N ILE A 11 7.51 2.42 3.22
CA ILE A 11 7.15 3.46 4.17
C ILE A 11 6.78 2.83 5.52
N VAL A 12 6.01 1.75 5.53
CA VAL A 12 5.70 1.00 6.76
C VAL A 12 6.98 0.63 7.49
N GLU A 13 7.96 0.07 6.78
CA GLU A 13 9.25 -0.37 7.31
C GLU A 13 10.07 0.80 7.87
N ILE A 14 10.12 1.94 7.17
CA ILE A 14 10.71 3.18 7.72
C ILE A 14 10.04 3.54 9.05
N PHE A 15 8.70 3.53 9.09
CA PHE A 15 7.98 3.88 10.32
C PHE A 15 8.16 2.84 11.43
N GLU A 16 8.41 1.57 11.12
CA GLU A 16 8.78 0.55 12.11
C GLU A 16 10.15 0.80 12.73
N ILE A 17 11.12 1.17 11.92
CA ILE A 17 12.46 1.56 12.41
C ILE A 17 12.35 2.79 13.30
N LEU A 18 11.59 3.80 12.86
CA LEU A 18 11.36 5.01 13.63
C LEU A 18 10.57 4.75 14.92
N LEU A 19 9.64 3.79 14.94
CA LEU A 19 8.96 3.36 16.17
C LEU A 19 9.92 2.66 17.15
N ARG A 20 10.81 1.82 16.63
CA ARG A 20 11.75 1.04 17.45
C ARG A 20 12.82 1.94 18.06
N ASN A 21 13.39 2.82 17.25
CA ASN A 21 14.59 3.60 17.61
C ASN A 21 14.26 5.04 18.04
N LYS A 22 12.97 5.46 17.95
CA LYS A 22 12.47 6.84 18.09
C LYS A 22 13.01 7.84 17.05
N PHE A 23 14.20 7.61 16.52
CA PHE A 23 14.81 8.32 15.42
C PHE A 23 15.64 7.40 14.52
N ALA A 24 15.96 7.86 13.32
CA ALA A 24 16.94 7.24 12.43
C ALA A 24 17.54 8.27 11.47
N TYR A 25 18.77 8.06 11.04
CA TYR A 25 19.39 8.86 10.00
C TYR A 25 18.95 8.42 8.60
N ALA A 26 19.07 9.34 7.63
CA ALA A 26 18.77 9.06 6.22
C ALA A 26 19.44 7.78 5.70
N LYS A 27 20.70 7.53 6.09
CA LYS A 27 21.46 6.35 5.66
C LYS A 27 20.85 5.05 6.19
N GLU A 28 20.56 4.97 7.49
CA GLU A 28 19.96 3.78 8.10
C GLU A 28 18.60 3.45 7.49
N LEU A 29 17.78 4.48 7.27
CA LEU A 29 16.48 4.30 6.60
C LEU A 29 16.62 3.84 5.16
N ALA A 30 17.63 4.34 4.44
CA ALA A 30 17.93 3.95 3.06
C ALA A 30 18.41 2.52 2.94
N ASP A 31 19.33 2.13 3.82
CA ASP A 31 19.90 0.79 3.86
C ASP A 31 18.80 -0.25 4.14
N ALA A 32 17.87 0.06 5.04
CA ALA A 32 16.75 -0.83 5.36
C ALA A 32 15.81 -1.11 4.18
N ILE A 33 15.51 -0.10 3.35
CA ILE A 33 14.55 -0.25 2.24
C ILE A 33 15.21 -0.39 0.85
N GLY A 34 16.53 -0.59 0.83
CA GLY A 34 17.31 -0.79 -0.40
C GLY A 34 17.24 0.38 -1.40
N VAL A 35 17.42 1.63 -0.92
CA VAL A 35 17.45 2.82 -1.80
C VAL A 35 18.61 3.74 -1.44
N GLU A 36 18.98 4.67 -2.33
CA GLU A 36 19.98 5.68 -1.98
C GLU A 36 19.46 6.67 -0.92
N SER A 37 20.32 7.08 0.02
CA SER A 37 20.01 8.02 1.12
C SER A 37 19.32 9.32 0.68
N LYS A 38 19.71 9.90 -0.47
CA LYS A 38 19.07 11.10 -1.05
C LYS A 38 17.58 10.91 -1.36
N ASN A 39 17.13 9.67 -1.56
CA ASN A 39 15.74 9.34 -1.87
C ASN A 39 14.86 9.23 -0.61
N ILE A 40 15.40 9.27 0.61
CA ILE A 40 14.59 9.21 1.83
C ILE A 40 13.79 10.50 2.02
N TYR A 41 14.42 11.66 1.83
CA TYR A 41 13.75 12.96 1.99
C TYR A 41 12.50 13.11 1.11
N PRO A 42 12.58 12.95 -0.24
CA PRO A 42 11.39 13.09 -1.09
C PRO A 42 10.31 12.04 -0.78
N ARG A 43 10.68 10.83 -0.36
CA ARG A 43 9.72 9.79 0.05
C ARG A 43 8.96 10.16 1.32
N LEU A 44 9.65 10.76 2.29
CA LEU A 44 9.06 11.13 3.58
C LEU A 44 8.46 12.53 3.63
N LYS A 45 8.70 13.37 2.61
CA LYS A 45 8.26 14.78 2.55
C LYS A 45 6.81 15.01 2.98
N ARG A 46 5.91 14.11 2.61
CA ARG A 46 4.47 14.22 2.92
C ARG A 46 4.09 13.92 4.37
N TYR A 47 4.98 13.29 5.11
CA TYR A 47 4.79 12.94 6.52
C TYR A 47 5.46 13.96 7.46
N PHE A 48 6.24 14.90 6.90
CA PHE A 48 6.88 15.96 7.67
C PHE A 48 5.86 16.89 8.30
N GLY A 49 6.17 17.35 9.51
CA GLY A 49 5.31 18.22 10.32
C GLY A 49 4.09 17.50 10.90
N LYS A 50 3.57 16.47 10.23
CA LYS A 50 2.43 15.67 10.69
C LYS A 50 2.85 14.52 11.59
N PHE A 51 3.86 13.77 11.20
CA PHE A 51 4.30 12.56 11.90
C PHE A 51 5.80 12.54 12.16
N ILE A 52 6.59 13.07 11.23
CA ILE A 52 8.04 13.06 11.29
C ILE A 52 8.55 14.51 11.41
N THR A 53 9.51 14.71 12.30
CA THR A 53 10.32 15.93 12.38
C THR A 53 11.70 15.62 11.81
N VAL A 54 12.25 16.53 11.01
CA VAL A 54 13.61 16.39 10.45
C VAL A 54 14.53 17.36 11.17
N VAL A 55 15.57 16.84 11.81
CA VAL A 55 16.61 17.61 12.49
C VAL A 55 17.93 17.42 11.75
N LYS A 56 18.68 18.50 11.54
CA LYS A 56 20.06 18.38 11.04
C LYS A 56 21.00 18.13 12.21
N GLU A 57 21.80 17.08 12.11
CA GLU A 57 22.86 16.75 13.06
C GLU A 57 24.17 16.65 12.26
N GLY A 58 24.95 17.74 12.28
CA GLY A 58 26.09 17.93 11.37
C GLY A 58 25.65 17.93 9.90
N LYS A 59 26.27 17.07 9.09
CA LYS A 59 25.95 16.90 7.65
C LYS A 59 24.84 15.88 7.38
N ARG A 60 24.19 15.33 8.41
CA ARG A 60 23.20 14.25 8.29
C ARG A 60 21.79 14.74 8.64
N ASN A 61 20.80 14.22 7.94
CA ASN A 61 19.39 14.38 8.29
C ASN A 61 18.99 13.26 9.26
N LYS A 62 18.51 13.65 10.44
CA LYS A 62 17.92 12.80 11.47
C LYS A 62 16.40 12.92 11.40
N TYR A 63 15.72 11.81 11.21
CA TYR A 63 14.26 11.74 11.17
C TYR A 63 13.78 11.26 12.52
N VAL A 64 12.92 12.03 13.17
CA VAL A 64 12.39 11.76 14.51
C VAL A 64 10.90 11.56 14.40
N LEU A 65 10.38 10.46 14.94
CA LEU A 65 8.94 10.24 15.03
C LEU A 65 8.38 11.09 16.16
N ARG A 66 7.31 11.85 15.89
CA ARG A 66 6.64 12.61 16.94
C ARG A 66 5.98 11.67 17.94
N GLU A 67 6.07 11.99 19.24
CA GLU A 67 5.56 11.12 20.30
C GLU A 67 4.03 11.04 20.29
N ASP A 68 3.35 12.15 20.02
CA ASP A 68 1.89 12.27 20.00
C ASP A 68 1.20 11.43 18.92
N VAL A 69 1.95 10.92 17.95
CA VAL A 69 1.42 10.11 16.85
C VAL A 69 1.78 8.63 16.95
N ILE A 70 2.57 8.21 17.94
CA ILE A 70 3.09 6.83 18.06
C ILE A 70 1.97 5.80 18.02
N GLU A 71 0.89 6.00 18.80
CA GLU A 71 -0.20 5.01 18.86
C GLU A 71 -0.97 4.92 17.54
N ASN A 72 -1.16 6.05 16.86
CA ASN A 72 -1.78 6.10 15.53
C ASN A 72 -0.92 5.37 14.50
N ILE A 73 0.40 5.54 14.56
CA ILE A 73 1.36 4.85 13.67
C ILE A 73 1.36 3.34 13.94
N LYS A 74 1.37 2.91 15.21
CA LYS A 74 1.26 1.48 15.57
C LYS A 74 -0.03 0.85 15.05
N LYS A 75 -1.15 1.58 15.13
CA LYS A 75 -2.45 1.12 14.58
C LYS A 75 -2.39 1.04 13.06
N ALA A 76 -1.86 2.06 12.39
CA ALA A 76 -1.74 2.10 10.93
C ALA A 76 -0.81 1.00 10.39
N ILE A 77 0.30 0.68 11.08
CA ILE A 77 1.22 -0.40 10.69
C ILE A 77 0.53 -1.76 10.83
N ARG A 78 -0.12 -2.00 11.98
CA ARG A 78 -0.90 -3.22 12.21
C ARG A 78 -1.96 -3.39 11.13
N TYR A 79 -2.68 -2.32 10.82
CA TYR A 79 -3.72 -2.31 9.78
C TYR A 79 -3.15 -2.59 8.39
N SER A 80 -2.05 -1.95 8.01
CA SER A 80 -1.36 -2.18 6.74
C SER A 80 -0.83 -3.62 6.59
N LYS A 81 -0.57 -4.30 7.71
CA LYS A 81 -0.09 -5.69 7.75
C LYS A 81 -1.20 -6.74 7.86
N ASP A 82 -2.41 -6.35 8.23
CA ASP A 82 -3.53 -7.27 8.48
C ASP A 82 -4.39 -7.46 7.22
N GLU A 83 -4.20 -8.60 6.55
CA GLU A 83 -4.98 -8.99 5.36
C GLU A 83 -6.49 -9.05 5.67
N GLY A 84 -6.87 -9.50 6.86
CA GLY A 84 -8.28 -9.62 7.26
C GLY A 84 -8.97 -8.27 7.38
N LYS A 85 -8.28 -7.26 7.93
CA LYS A 85 -8.83 -5.89 8.00
C LYS A 85 -8.97 -5.23 6.63
N ILE A 86 -8.01 -5.46 5.73
CA ILE A 86 -8.09 -4.96 4.36
C ILE A 86 -9.30 -5.55 3.64
N ILE A 87 -9.53 -6.86 3.78
CA ILE A 87 -10.70 -7.54 3.21
C ILE A 87 -12.00 -7.00 3.81
N ARG A 88 -12.10 -6.91 5.13
CA ARG A 88 -13.29 -6.36 5.80
C ARG A 88 -13.61 -4.94 5.34
N ARG A 89 -12.59 -4.08 5.18
CA ARG A 89 -12.81 -2.72 4.68
C ARG A 89 -13.24 -2.70 3.21
N ALA A 90 -12.75 -3.64 2.41
CA ALA A 90 -13.22 -3.81 1.04
C ALA A 90 -14.69 -4.27 1.00
N GLU A 91 -15.10 -5.17 1.90
CA GLU A 91 -16.51 -5.58 2.05
C GLU A 91 -17.39 -4.40 2.47
N GLU A 92 -16.97 -3.60 3.46
CA GLU A 92 -17.68 -2.38 3.85
C GLU A 92 -17.86 -1.41 2.68
N LEU A 93 -16.80 -1.15 1.90
CA LEU A 93 -16.88 -0.29 0.72
C LEU A 93 -17.79 -0.87 -0.37
N MET A 94 -17.78 -2.18 -0.56
CA MET A 94 -18.65 -2.84 -1.54
C MET A 94 -20.13 -2.73 -1.13
N GLN A 95 -20.40 -2.92 0.16
CA GLN A 95 -21.72 -2.76 0.74
C GLN A 95 -22.21 -1.30 0.67
N GLU A 96 -21.36 -0.32 1.02
CA GLU A 96 -21.67 1.11 0.95
C GLU A 96 -21.99 1.56 -0.49
N MET A 97 -21.23 1.07 -1.48
CA MET A 97 -21.34 1.53 -2.88
C MET A 97 -22.42 0.81 -3.67
N TYR A 98 -22.66 -0.46 -3.39
CA TYR A 98 -23.51 -1.32 -4.22
C TYR A 98 -24.51 -2.18 -3.44
N GLY A 99 -24.46 -2.21 -2.11
CA GLY A 99 -25.31 -3.08 -1.30
C GLY A 99 -25.02 -4.57 -1.51
N MET A 100 -23.80 -4.92 -1.93
CA MET A 100 -23.39 -6.28 -2.25
C MET A 100 -22.13 -6.66 -1.47
N GLU A 101 -22.00 -7.96 -1.18
CA GLU A 101 -20.77 -8.54 -0.65
C GLU A 101 -19.74 -8.81 -1.76
N LEU A 102 -18.47 -8.92 -1.35
CA LEU A 102 -17.43 -9.45 -2.23
C LEU A 102 -17.72 -10.93 -2.54
N ASN A 103 -17.46 -11.35 -3.76
CA ASN A 103 -17.43 -12.78 -4.09
C ASN A 103 -16.02 -13.34 -3.86
N ASP A 104 -15.86 -14.66 -4.05
CA ASP A 104 -14.59 -15.32 -3.77
C ASP A 104 -13.47 -14.85 -4.71
N VAL A 105 -13.78 -14.60 -5.99
CA VAL A 105 -12.83 -14.05 -6.96
C VAL A 105 -12.32 -12.67 -6.52
N ASP A 106 -13.23 -11.81 -6.04
CA ASP A 106 -12.86 -10.47 -5.55
C ASP A 106 -11.91 -10.57 -4.35
N ARG A 107 -12.24 -11.45 -3.38
CA ARG A 107 -11.43 -11.66 -2.19
C ARG A 107 -10.04 -12.19 -2.57
N GLU A 108 -9.96 -13.15 -3.48
CA GLU A 108 -8.68 -13.71 -3.94
C GLU A 108 -7.82 -12.66 -4.68
N ILE A 109 -8.41 -11.80 -5.51
CA ILE A 109 -7.67 -10.69 -6.14
C ILE A 109 -7.12 -9.73 -5.09
N ILE A 110 -7.94 -9.33 -4.11
CA ILE A 110 -7.48 -8.41 -3.05
C ILE A 110 -6.36 -9.06 -2.23
N ARG A 111 -6.53 -10.32 -1.80
CA ARG A 111 -5.49 -11.07 -1.06
C ARG A 111 -4.21 -11.18 -1.88
N TYR A 112 -4.31 -11.52 -3.16
CA TYR A 112 -3.16 -11.59 -4.04
C TYR A 112 -2.42 -10.26 -4.10
N LEU A 113 -3.12 -9.15 -4.31
CA LEU A 113 -2.50 -7.84 -4.38
C LEU A 113 -1.86 -7.44 -3.03
N VAL A 114 -2.53 -7.70 -1.90
CA VAL A 114 -1.94 -7.51 -0.57
C VAL A 114 -0.63 -8.28 -0.46
N ARG A 115 -0.62 -9.57 -0.80
CA ARG A 115 0.55 -10.45 -0.70
C ARG A 115 1.64 -10.09 -1.70
N TYR A 116 1.29 -9.78 -2.94
CA TYR A 116 2.21 -9.37 -4.00
C TYR A 116 2.94 -8.09 -3.60
N MET A 117 2.20 -7.08 -3.16
CA MET A 117 2.76 -5.83 -2.68
C MET A 117 3.65 -6.06 -1.44
N LYS A 118 3.24 -6.97 -0.53
CA LYS A 118 4.03 -7.41 0.63
C LYS A 118 5.33 -8.10 0.29
N LYS A 119 5.29 -9.09 -0.59
CA LYS A 119 6.43 -9.96 -0.88
C LYS A 119 7.45 -9.29 -1.78
N LEU A 120 6.99 -8.49 -2.74
CA LEU A 120 7.86 -7.90 -3.77
C LEU A 120 8.13 -6.42 -3.54
N ASP A 121 7.52 -5.83 -2.50
CA ASP A 121 7.68 -4.43 -2.12
C ASP A 121 7.46 -3.46 -3.31
N LYS A 122 6.50 -3.83 -4.16
CA LYS A 122 6.01 -3.05 -5.29
C LYS A 122 4.74 -2.32 -4.89
N ALA A 123 4.57 -1.09 -5.39
CA ALA A 123 3.39 -0.27 -5.10
C ALA A 123 2.16 -0.62 -5.97
N TYR A 124 2.35 -1.44 -6.99
CA TYR A 124 1.36 -1.84 -7.97
C TYR A 124 1.81 -3.14 -8.66
N LEU A 125 0.87 -3.85 -9.27
CA LEU A 125 1.11 -4.85 -10.30
C LEU A 125 1.06 -4.15 -11.67
N GLU A 126 2.04 -4.40 -12.53
CA GLU A 126 2.08 -3.88 -13.90
C GLU A 126 1.91 -5.00 -14.90
N GLY A 127 1.17 -4.73 -15.98
CA GLY A 127 1.17 -5.55 -17.18
C GLY A 127 2.47 -5.37 -17.97
N GLY A 128 2.66 -6.14 -19.02
CA GLY A 128 3.84 -6.01 -19.87
C GLY A 128 4.02 -7.23 -20.78
N LEU A 129 5.28 -7.63 -20.98
CA LEU A 129 5.63 -8.77 -21.82
C LEU A 129 5.01 -10.09 -21.33
N GLU A 130 4.78 -10.21 -20.02
CA GLU A 130 4.17 -11.40 -19.45
C GLU A 130 2.65 -11.48 -19.71
N GLY A 131 2.01 -10.41 -20.16
CA GLY A 131 0.56 -10.33 -20.38
C GLY A 131 -0.06 -9.09 -19.74
N ASN A 132 -1.36 -8.90 -19.98
CA ASN A 132 -2.14 -7.86 -19.31
C ASN A 132 -2.46 -8.25 -17.85
N ILE A 133 -2.98 -7.31 -17.05
CA ILE A 133 -3.26 -7.53 -15.62
C ILE A 133 -4.18 -8.73 -15.38
N ALA A 134 -5.22 -8.92 -16.21
CA ALA A 134 -6.17 -10.01 -16.04
C ALA A 134 -5.51 -11.37 -16.33
N GLU A 135 -4.67 -11.46 -17.36
CA GLU A 135 -3.91 -12.67 -17.71
C GLU A 135 -2.86 -13.04 -16.66
N ILE A 136 -2.20 -12.05 -16.07
CA ILE A 136 -1.25 -12.26 -14.97
C ILE A 136 -1.97 -12.84 -13.75
N LEU A 137 -3.07 -12.21 -13.34
CA LEU A 137 -3.87 -12.66 -12.20
C LEU A 137 -4.52 -14.02 -12.45
N SER A 138 -5.06 -14.25 -13.65
CA SER A 138 -5.65 -15.53 -14.05
C SER A 138 -4.64 -16.69 -13.90
N ARG A 139 -3.42 -16.53 -14.41
CA ARG A 139 -2.39 -17.57 -14.28
C ARG A 139 -1.94 -17.80 -12.83
N ALA A 140 -1.89 -16.73 -12.04
CA ALA A 140 -1.48 -16.77 -10.65
C ALA A 140 -2.54 -17.39 -9.73
N LEU A 141 -3.82 -17.09 -9.99
CA LEU A 141 -4.96 -17.52 -9.17
C LEU A 141 -5.65 -18.79 -9.70
N LYS A 142 -5.34 -19.20 -10.93
CA LYS A 142 -6.02 -20.30 -11.65
C LYS A 142 -7.53 -20.05 -11.81
N ILE A 143 -7.90 -18.79 -12.05
CA ILE A 143 -9.27 -18.33 -12.30
C ILE A 143 -9.37 -17.88 -13.77
N PRO A 144 -10.49 -18.11 -14.48
CA PRO A 144 -10.68 -17.64 -15.85
C PRO A 144 -10.44 -16.14 -16.04
N VAL A 145 -9.87 -15.75 -17.18
CA VAL A 145 -9.47 -14.36 -17.47
C VAL A 145 -10.67 -13.42 -17.47
N ASP A 146 -11.81 -13.87 -17.98
CA ASP A 146 -13.08 -13.15 -18.03
C ASP A 146 -13.65 -12.88 -16.64
N GLU A 147 -13.61 -13.86 -15.73
CA GLU A 147 -14.01 -13.68 -14.33
C GLU A 147 -13.12 -12.65 -13.61
N ILE A 148 -11.81 -12.76 -13.81
CA ILE A 148 -10.84 -11.79 -13.29
C ILE A 148 -11.13 -10.39 -13.86
N ALA A 149 -11.34 -10.27 -15.17
CA ALA A 149 -11.60 -8.99 -15.82
C ALA A 149 -12.88 -8.33 -15.28
N ALA A 150 -13.96 -9.11 -15.11
CA ALA A 150 -15.21 -8.64 -14.53
C ALA A 150 -15.02 -8.15 -13.09
N SER A 151 -14.29 -8.92 -12.28
CA SER A 151 -13.97 -8.54 -10.89
C SER A 151 -13.10 -7.27 -10.83
N LEU A 152 -12.07 -7.14 -11.67
CA LEU A 152 -11.23 -5.94 -11.73
C LEU A 152 -12.04 -4.67 -12.00
N VAL A 153 -12.96 -4.73 -12.98
CA VAL A 153 -13.85 -3.60 -13.30
C VAL A 153 -14.75 -3.28 -12.10
N LYS A 154 -15.36 -4.29 -11.49
CA LYS A 154 -16.25 -4.15 -10.32
C LYS A 154 -15.53 -3.49 -9.14
N LEU A 155 -14.37 -4.02 -8.75
CA LEU A 155 -13.57 -3.49 -7.64
C LEU A 155 -12.98 -2.12 -7.95
N GLY A 156 -12.65 -1.85 -9.22
CA GLY A 156 -12.24 -0.52 -9.68
C GLY A 156 -13.33 0.53 -9.47
N ARG A 157 -14.57 0.21 -9.88
CA ARG A 157 -15.72 1.12 -9.71
C ARG A 157 -16.12 1.33 -8.25
N ALA A 158 -15.97 0.30 -7.40
CA ALA A 158 -16.14 0.39 -5.95
C ALA A 158 -15.08 1.27 -5.27
N GLY A 159 -14.03 1.68 -6.00
CA GLY A 159 -12.90 2.40 -5.42
C GLY A 159 -12.07 1.56 -4.44
N ILE A 160 -12.17 0.22 -4.56
CA ILE A 160 -11.36 -0.78 -3.86
C ILE A 160 -10.02 -0.92 -4.58
N LEU A 161 -10.03 -0.94 -5.92
CA LEU A 161 -8.82 -0.93 -6.73
C LEU A 161 -8.59 0.42 -7.41
N TYR A 162 -7.32 0.77 -7.58
CA TYR A 162 -6.90 1.83 -8.48
C TYR A 162 -6.32 1.22 -9.74
N LEU A 163 -6.99 1.47 -10.87
CA LEU A 163 -6.64 1.00 -12.21
C LEU A 163 -6.14 2.19 -13.04
N TYR A 164 -4.97 2.07 -13.67
CA TYR A 164 -4.35 3.15 -14.45
C TYR A 164 -3.94 2.67 -15.86
N PRO A 165 -4.17 3.46 -16.93
CA PRO A 165 -4.75 4.81 -16.93
C PRO A 165 -6.27 4.84 -16.71
N SER A 166 -6.98 3.77 -17.04
CA SER A 166 -8.43 3.68 -16.86
C SER A 166 -8.86 2.26 -16.48
N ILE A 167 -10.11 2.12 -16.03
CA ILE A 167 -10.70 0.83 -15.64
C ILE A 167 -10.75 -0.15 -16.83
N ASN A 168 -10.94 0.34 -18.06
CA ASN A 168 -11.11 -0.49 -19.25
C ASN A 168 -9.79 -0.85 -19.95
N ALA A 169 -8.70 -0.13 -19.65
CA ALA A 169 -7.41 -0.28 -20.32
C ALA A 169 -6.25 -0.25 -19.32
N ALA A 170 -6.43 -0.89 -18.17
CA ALA A 170 -5.49 -0.80 -17.06
C ALA A 170 -4.15 -1.49 -17.37
N TYR A 171 -3.08 -0.72 -17.36
CA TYR A 171 -1.71 -1.22 -17.39
C TYR A 171 -1.14 -1.45 -15.97
N LYS A 172 -1.67 -0.74 -14.97
CA LYS A 172 -1.27 -0.91 -13.56
C LYS A 172 -2.49 -1.07 -12.67
N VAL A 173 -2.39 -1.96 -11.68
CA VAL A 173 -3.41 -2.13 -10.63
C VAL A 173 -2.78 -2.12 -9.25
N ARG A 174 -3.48 -1.54 -8.28
CA ARG A 174 -3.13 -1.63 -6.86
C ARG A 174 -4.36 -1.46 -5.97
N LEU A 175 -4.20 -1.78 -4.69
CA LEU A 175 -5.21 -1.44 -3.68
C LEU A 175 -5.37 0.07 -3.56
N SER A 176 -6.61 0.49 -3.40
CA SER A 176 -6.99 1.89 -3.18
C SER A 176 -6.48 2.39 -1.84
N LYS A 177 -6.28 3.72 -1.76
CA LYS A 177 -5.95 4.36 -0.49
C LYS A 177 -7.08 4.32 0.54
N LYS A 178 -8.28 3.93 0.12
CA LYS A 178 -9.42 3.74 1.03
C LYS A 178 -9.32 2.43 1.83
N LEU A 179 -8.42 1.52 1.44
CA LEU A 179 -8.26 0.18 2.04
C LEU A 179 -7.04 0.02 2.94
N LEU A 180 -6.05 0.93 2.87
CA LEU A 180 -4.80 0.88 3.64
C LEU A 180 -4.76 2.03 4.65
#